data_AF-A0A352S455-F1
#
_entry.id   AF-A0A352S455-F1
#
_cell.length_a   1.000
_cell.length_b   1.000
_cell.length_c   1.000
_cell.angle_alpha   90.00
_cell.angle_beta   90.00
_cell.angle_gamma   90.00
#
_symmetry.space_group_name_H-M   'P 1'
#
loop_
_entity.id
_entity.type
_entity.pdbx_description
1 polymer ?
#
loop_
_entity_poly.entity_id
_entity_poly.type
_entity_poly.pdbx_seq_one_letter_code
_entity_poly.pdbx_strand_id
1 'polypeptide(L)'
;YATFPLVIAGRLSAAGIDGAGDLRGKRVTINEGSGIAGLLQEAVPGLRLSTVSSVHAGMKAVADGKADAYVADLVTVEVELERHFAGALRIIGSSRRGVEMGFAVSPALGSRLVPLINRAIDHMPEDERLAIVNRYFAAGYPLEPSWQQILKRIAPYLVAVVVFVGVLLRWQYQLRREASARRLAQQRLQAQLAFQRTLMDALPIPIAVKDGKGYYVEVNAVYQAIAGMTREQMIGALPSDLQRLESARVSEALEAGSQRALET
;
A
#
# COMPACT_ATOMS: atom_id res chain seq x y z
N TYR A 1 11.49 -31.04 -24.36
CA TYR A 1 11.65 -29.80 -25.14
C TYR A 1 10.51 -28.81 -24.89
N ALA A 2 9.29 -29.28 -24.62
CA ALA A 2 8.18 -28.42 -24.21
C ALA A 2 7.39 -29.10 -23.08
N THR A 3 6.87 -28.30 -22.15
CA THR A 3 6.08 -28.77 -21.02
C THR A 3 4.67 -28.26 -21.19
N PHE A 4 3.70 -29.18 -21.29
CA PHE A 4 2.31 -28.82 -21.53
C PHE A 4 1.47 -29.08 -20.30
N PRO A 5 0.68 -28.09 -19.83
CA PRO A 5 -0.25 -28.35 -18.74
C PRO A 5 -1.26 -29.39 -19.19
N LEU A 6 -1.49 -30.40 -18.34
CA LEU A 6 -2.66 -31.26 -18.51
C LEU A 6 -3.89 -30.44 -18.17
N VAL A 7 -4.91 -30.52 -19.01
CA VAL A 7 -6.17 -29.85 -18.78
C VAL A 7 -7.30 -30.84 -18.62
N ILE A 8 -8.33 -30.36 -17.93
CA ILE A 8 -9.53 -31.11 -17.64
C ILE A 8 -10.65 -30.44 -18.42
N ALA A 9 -11.16 -31.15 -19.43
CA ALA A 9 -12.33 -30.73 -20.18
C ALA A 9 -13.61 -31.25 -19.50
N GLY A 10 -14.61 -30.38 -19.37
CA GLY A 10 -15.90 -30.69 -18.75
C GLY A 10 -17.05 -30.03 -19.49
N ARG A 11 -18.28 -30.38 -19.12
CA ARG A 11 -19.48 -29.69 -19.62
C ARG A 11 -19.48 -28.23 -19.22
N LEU A 12 -20.16 -27.38 -19.98
CA LEU A 12 -20.27 -25.94 -19.69
C LEU A 12 -20.78 -25.66 -18.26
N SER A 13 -21.73 -26.47 -17.78
CA SER A 13 -22.35 -26.38 -16.46
C SER A 13 -21.53 -26.99 -15.32
N ALA A 14 -20.41 -27.65 -15.61
CA ALA A 14 -19.59 -28.25 -14.57
C ALA A 14 -18.87 -27.17 -13.73
N ALA A 15 -18.75 -27.41 -12.43
CA ALA A 15 -17.96 -26.57 -11.54
C ALA A 15 -16.48 -26.57 -11.97
N GLY A 16 -15.81 -25.44 -11.74
CA GLY A 16 -14.35 -25.37 -11.92
C GLY A 16 -13.64 -26.34 -10.98
N ILE A 17 -12.52 -26.88 -11.46
CA ILE A 17 -11.65 -27.81 -10.74
C ILE A 17 -10.32 -27.11 -10.50
N ASP A 18 -9.96 -26.93 -9.23
CA ASP A 18 -8.74 -26.23 -8.82
C ASP A 18 -7.59 -27.22 -8.56
N GLY A 19 -7.88 -28.51 -8.43
CA GLY A 19 -6.88 -29.54 -8.28
C GLY A 19 -7.36 -30.97 -8.52
N ALA A 20 -6.41 -31.91 -8.61
CA ALA A 20 -6.69 -33.32 -8.84
C ALA A 20 -7.61 -33.94 -7.77
N GLY A 21 -7.62 -33.40 -6.55
CA GLY A 21 -8.51 -33.83 -5.48
C GLY A 21 -10.00 -33.68 -5.79
N ASP A 22 -10.39 -32.72 -6.63
CA ASP A 22 -11.80 -32.47 -7.00
C ASP A 22 -12.33 -33.51 -8.01
N LEU A 23 -11.43 -34.33 -8.58
CA LEU A 23 -11.78 -35.44 -9.46
C LEU A 23 -12.15 -36.72 -8.69
N ARG A 24 -12.05 -36.72 -7.36
CA ARG A 24 -12.40 -37.91 -6.55
C ARG A 24 -13.86 -38.31 -6.78
N GLY A 25 -14.05 -39.59 -7.10
CA GLY A 25 -15.38 -40.16 -7.37
C GLY A 25 -16.02 -39.74 -8.70
N LYS A 26 -15.33 -38.92 -9.52
CA LYS A 26 -15.78 -38.57 -10.88
C LYS A 26 -15.38 -39.66 -11.88
N ARG A 27 -16.17 -39.81 -12.94
CA ARG A 27 -15.83 -40.64 -14.10
C ARG A 27 -14.95 -39.85 -15.04
N VAL A 28 -13.69 -40.25 -15.16
CA VAL A 28 -12.69 -39.54 -15.97
C VAL A 28 -12.30 -40.39 -17.17
N THR A 29 -12.39 -39.79 -18.36
CA THR A 29 -11.92 -40.39 -19.61
C THR A 29 -10.54 -39.86 -19.98
N ILE A 30 -9.68 -40.74 -20.49
CA ILE A 30 -8.38 -40.39 -21.06
C ILE A 30 -8.14 -41.14 -22.36
N ASN A 31 -7.26 -40.65 -23.22
CA ASN A 31 -6.83 -41.40 -24.41
C ASN A 31 -6.00 -42.63 -23.99
N GLU A 32 -6.22 -43.76 -24.65
CA GLU A 32 -5.40 -44.95 -24.52
C GLU A 32 -3.95 -44.67 -24.89
N GLY A 33 -2.99 -45.18 -24.11
CA GLY A 33 -1.56 -44.96 -24.35
C GLY A 33 -1.02 -43.57 -23.98
N SER A 34 -1.84 -42.66 -23.44
CA SER A 34 -1.44 -41.27 -23.11
C SER A 34 -0.41 -41.12 -21.98
N GLY A 35 0.05 -42.20 -21.35
CA GLY A 35 1.05 -42.19 -20.26
C GLY A 35 0.58 -41.54 -18.95
N ILE A 36 -0.51 -40.75 -18.98
CA ILE A 36 -1.07 -40.04 -17.81
C ILE A 36 -1.94 -40.92 -16.92
N ALA A 37 -2.29 -42.13 -17.36
CA ALA A 37 -3.11 -43.07 -16.58
C ALA A 37 -2.49 -43.36 -15.20
N GLY A 38 -1.18 -43.67 -15.18
CA GLY A 38 -0.44 -43.95 -13.95
C GLY A 38 -0.35 -42.72 -13.05
N LEU A 39 -0.06 -41.55 -13.64
CA LEU A 39 0.03 -40.28 -12.90
C LEU A 39 -1.31 -39.91 -12.23
N LEU A 40 -2.43 -40.15 -12.90
CA LEU A 40 -3.76 -39.87 -12.37
C LEU A 40 -4.17 -40.85 -11.28
N GLN A 41 -3.82 -42.13 -11.41
CA GLN A 41 -4.08 -43.13 -10.37
C GLN A 41 -3.26 -42.87 -9.10
N GLU A 42 -2.00 -42.45 -9.25
CA GLU A 42 -1.15 -42.06 -8.12
C GLU A 42 -1.64 -40.78 -7.44
N ALA A 43 -2.03 -39.77 -8.24
CA ALA A 43 -2.51 -38.49 -7.71
C ALA A 43 -3.90 -38.57 -7.05
N VAL A 44 -4.78 -39.46 -7.55
CA VAL A 44 -6.17 -39.59 -7.09
C VAL A 44 -6.55 -41.06 -6.89
N PRO A 45 -6.21 -41.64 -5.72
CA PRO A 45 -6.60 -43.00 -5.38
C PRO A 45 -8.14 -43.14 -5.40
N GLY A 46 -8.66 -44.14 -6.11
CA GLY A 46 -10.10 -44.39 -6.24
C GLY A 46 -10.81 -43.66 -7.39
N LEU A 47 -10.06 -43.05 -8.31
CA LEU A 47 -10.60 -42.47 -9.54
C LEU A 47 -11.23 -43.53 -10.45
N ARG A 48 -12.44 -43.28 -10.98
CA ARG A 48 -13.07 -44.12 -12.00
C ARG A 48 -12.57 -43.73 -13.38
N LEU A 49 -11.42 -44.29 -13.75
CA LEU A 49 -10.76 -43.98 -15.00
C LEU A 49 -11.19 -44.96 -16.12
N SER A 50 -11.55 -44.41 -17.27
CA SER A 50 -11.87 -45.17 -18.49
C SER A 50 -11.02 -44.67 -19.66
N THR A 51 -10.52 -45.57 -20.48
CA THR A 51 -9.75 -45.24 -21.68
C THR A 51 -10.63 -45.18 -22.92
N VAL A 52 -10.26 -44.33 -23.87
CA VAL A 52 -10.89 -44.21 -25.19
C VAL A 52 -9.83 -44.23 -26.27
N SER A 53 -10.20 -44.66 -27.47
CA SER A 53 -9.28 -44.76 -28.62
C SER A 53 -9.03 -43.43 -29.33
N SER A 54 -9.79 -42.38 -29.03
CA SER A 54 -9.59 -41.04 -29.62
C SER A 54 -10.05 -39.93 -28.69
N VAL A 55 -9.46 -38.76 -28.89
CA VAL A 55 -9.77 -37.51 -28.17
C VAL A 55 -11.23 -37.13 -28.39
N HIS A 56 -11.67 -37.18 -29.65
CA HIS A 56 -13.06 -36.92 -30.03
C HIS A 56 -14.03 -37.82 -29.27
N ALA A 57 -13.77 -39.13 -29.18
CA ALA A 57 -14.62 -40.06 -28.46
C ALA A 57 -14.67 -39.74 -26.95
N GLY A 58 -13.53 -39.36 -26.37
CA GLY A 58 -13.43 -38.96 -24.96
C GLY A 58 -14.22 -37.71 -24.64
N MET A 59 -14.07 -36.66 -25.44
CA MET A 59 -14.80 -35.40 -25.28
C MET A 59 -16.30 -35.58 -25.56
N LYS A 60 -16.67 -36.36 -26.58
CA LYS A 60 -18.06 -36.73 -26.84
C LYS A 60 -18.70 -37.45 -25.66
N ALA A 61 -18.00 -38.37 -25.01
CA ALA A 61 -18.50 -39.05 -23.83
C ALA A 61 -18.78 -38.08 -22.65
N VAL A 62 -18.00 -37.01 -22.52
CA VAL A 62 -18.25 -35.94 -21.52
C VAL A 62 -19.46 -35.10 -21.89
N ALA A 63 -19.60 -34.75 -23.17
CA ALA A 63 -20.76 -34.01 -23.69
C ALA A 63 -22.06 -34.81 -23.50
N ASP A 64 -22.04 -36.11 -23.79
CA ASP A 64 -23.16 -37.05 -23.64
C ASP A 64 -23.50 -37.38 -22.17
N GLY A 65 -22.70 -36.94 -21.20
CA GLY A 65 -22.91 -37.28 -19.77
C GLY A 65 -22.46 -38.68 -19.35
N LYS A 66 -21.81 -39.44 -20.25
CA LYS A 66 -21.24 -40.78 -19.97
C LYS A 66 -19.97 -40.68 -19.14
N ALA A 67 -19.24 -39.56 -19.25
CA ALA A 67 -18.13 -39.18 -18.40
C ALA A 67 -18.38 -37.81 -17.76
N ASP A 68 -17.70 -37.54 -16.65
CA ASP A 68 -17.80 -36.27 -15.93
C ASP A 68 -16.68 -35.30 -16.36
N ALA A 69 -15.52 -35.83 -16.74
CA ALA A 69 -14.40 -35.05 -17.27
C ALA A 69 -13.53 -35.87 -18.23
N TYR A 70 -12.86 -35.18 -19.16
CA TYR A 70 -11.83 -35.74 -20.04
C TYR A 70 -10.50 -35.07 -19.72
N VAL A 71 -9.42 -35.86 -19.59
CA VAL A 71 -8.08 -35.33 -19.27
C VAL A 71 -7.10 -35.66 -20.38
N ALA A 72 -6.45 -34.63 -20.91
CA ALA A 72 -5.42 -34.73 -21.94
C ALA A 72 -4.54 -33.47 -21.92
N ASP A 73 -3.55 -33.39 -22.82
CA ASP A 73 -2.77 -32.18 -23.04
C ASP A 73 -3.67 -31.05 -23.58
N LEU A 74 -3.31 -29.81 -23.20
CA LEU A 74 -4.04 -28.60 -23.60
C LEU A 74 -4.27 -28.50 -25.10
N VAL A 75 -3.21 -28.74 -25.89
CA VAL A 75 -3.22 -28.53 -27.35
C VAL A 75 -4.29 -29.37 -28.01
N THR A 76 -4.30 -30.65 -27.67
CA THR A 76 -5.22 -31.60 -28.26
C THR A 76 -6.67 -31.33 -27.86
N VAL A 77 -6.90 -30.89 -26.62
CA VAL A 77 -8.23 -30.51 -26.15
C VAL A 77 -8.73 -29.24 -26.82
N GLU A 78 -7.89 -28.21 -26.95
CA GLU A 78 -8.28 -26.91 -27.50
C GLU A 78 -8.67 -27.01 -28.98
N VAL A 79 -7.85 -27.68 -29.79
CA VAL A 79 -8.14 -27.92 -31.21
C VAL A 79 -9.47 -28.66 -31.39
N GLU A 80 -9.73 -29.67 -30.57
CA GLU A 80 -10.96 -30.47 -30.65
C GLU A 80 -12.18 -29.69 -30.12
N LEU A 81 -11.98 -28.86 -29.09
CA LEU A 81 -12.99 -28.02 -28.49
C LEU A 81 -13.47 -26.95 -29.47
N GLU A 82 -12.54 -26.24 -30.12
CA GLU A 82 -12.85 -25.22 -31.12
C GLU A 82 -13.56 -25.81 -32.34
N ARG A 83 -13.11 -26.98 -32.82
CA ARG A 83 -13.64 -27.59 -34.04
C ARG A 83 -15.01 -28.23 -33.88
N HIS A 84 -15.25 -28.93 -32.77
CA HIS A 84 -16.42 -29.83 -32.66
C HIS A 84 -17.28 -29.64 -31.41
N PHE A 85 -16.77 -28.99 -30.36
CA PHE A 85 -17.46 -28.91 -29.06
C PHE A 85 -17.63 -27.48 -28.53
N ALA A 86 -17.51 -26.48 -29.42
CA ALA A 86 -17.69 -25.08 -29.09
C ALA A 86 -19.08 -24.85 -28.48
N GLY A 87 -19.12 -24.32 -27.26
CA GLY A 87 -20.36 -24.06 -26.52
C GLY A 87 -20.97 -25.26 -25.78
N ALA A 88 -20.48 -26.48 -25.99
CA ALA A 88 -20.92 -27.68 -25.25
C ALA A 88 -19.97 -28.02 -24.09
N LEU A 89 -18.67 -27.92 -24.36
CA LEU A 89 -17.61 -28.22 -23.40
C LEU A 89 -16.80 -26.95 -23.12
N ARG A 90 -16.15 -26.93 -21.96
CA ARG A 90 -15.12 -25.94 -21.61
C ARG A 90 -14.00 -26.61 -20.83
N ILE A 91 -12.84 -25.97 -20.83
CA ILE A 91 -11.79 -26.33 -19.89
C ILE A 91 -12.25 -25.90 -18.49
N ILE A 92 -12.34 -26.87 -17.58
CA ILE A 92 -12.84 -26.67 -16.21
C ILE A 92 -11.71 -26.63 -15.18
N GLY A 93 -10.50 -27.06 -15.54
CA GLY A 93 -9.34 -27.02 -14.66
C GLY A 93 -8.05 -27.38 -15.39
N SER A 94 -6.92 -27.11 -14.75
CA SER A 94 -5.60 -27.49 -15.23
C SER A 94 -4.76 -28.09 -14.10
N SER A 95 -3.91 -29.04 -14.45
CA SER A 95 -2.92 -29.60 -13.55
C SER A 95 -1.78 -28.62 -13.34
N ARG A 96 -1.31 -28.49 -12.10
CA ARG A 96 -0.10 -27.72 -11.77
C ARG A 96 1.19 -28.37 -12.29
N ARG A 97 1.14 -29.68 -12.59
CA ARG A 97 2.24 -30.42 -13.23
C ARG A 97 1.95 -30.53 -14.72
N GLY A 98 2.85 -30.00 -15.54
CA GLY A 98 2.83 -30.22 -16.98
C GLY A 98 3.48 -31.55 -17.35
N VAL A 99 3.07 -32.11 -18.48
CA VAL A 99 3.71 -33.28 -19.10
C VAL A 99 4.86 -32.78 -19.95
N GLU A 100 6.04 -33.32 -19.71
CA GLU A 100 7.21 -33.06 -20.54
C GLU A 100 7.08 -33.84 -21.85
N MET A 101 7.05 -33.13 -22.97
CA MET A 101 7.12 -33.72 -24.30
C MET A 101 8.57 -33.74 -24.79
N GLY A 102 8.94 -34.89 -25.37
CA GLY A 102 10.25 -35.18 -25.92
C GLY A 102 10.15 -35.79 -27.31
N PHE A 103 11.26 -35.71 -28.06
CA PHE A 103 11.40 -36.47 -29.29
C PHE A 103 11.80 -37.90 -28.95
N ALA A 104 11.05 -38.88 -29.48
CA ALA A 104 11.40 -40.28 -29.37
C ALA A 104 12.26 -40.70 -30.57
N VAL A 105 13.43 -41.29 -30.30
CA VAL A 105 14.34 -41.82 -31.33
C VAL A 105 14.44 -43.33 -31.16
N SER A 106 14.49 -44.06 -32.28
CA SER A 106 14.67 -45.51 -32.23
C SER A 106 15.99 -45.88 -31.54
N PRO A 107 16.05 -47.00 -30.79
CA PRO A 107 17.26 -47.40 -30.07
C PRO A 107 18.50 -47.52 -30.97
N ALA A 108 18.32 -47.92 -32.23
CA ALA A 108 19.38 -48.07 -33.22
C ALA A 108 20.07 -46.74 -33.60
N LEU A 109 19.35 -45.62 -33.54
CA LEU A 109 19.85 -44.29 -33.91
C LEU A 109 20.07 -43.38 -32.69
N GLY A 110 19.59 -43.79 -31.52
CA GLY A 110 19.55 -42.98 -30.31
C GLY A 110 20.91 -42.45 -29.86
N SER A 111 21.95 -43.29 -29.89
CA SER A 111 23.30 -42.91 -29.41
C SER A 111 23.97 -41.80 -30.23
N ARG A 112 23.58 -41.62 -31.49
CA ARG A 112 24.13 -40.58 -32.38
C ARG A 112 23.21 -39.37 -32.51
N LEU A 113 21.90 -39.58 -32.62
CA LEU A 113 20.95 -38.49 -32.90
C LEU A 113 20.50 -37.75 -31.64
N VAL A 114 20.34 -38.43 -30.50
CA VAL A 114 19.86 -37.78 -29.27
C VAL A 114 20.76 -36.62 -28.84
N PRO A 115 22.11 -36.75 -28.81
CA PRO A 115 22.98 -35.63 -28.44
C PRO A 115 22.88 -34.43 -29.40
N LEU A 116 22.66 -34.69 -30.69
CA LEU A 116 22.52 -33.64 -31.70
C LEU A 116 21.19 -32.91 -31.57
N ILE A 117 20.10 -33.65 -31.34
CA ILE A 117 18.76 -33.09 -31.12
C ILE A 117 18.76 -32.23 -29.85
N ASN A 118 19.33 -32.73 -28.75
CA ASN A 118 19.40 -31.97 -27.49
C ASN A 118 20.21 -30.70 -27.66
N ARG A 119 21.37 -30.75 -28.33
CA ARG A 119 22.18 -29.55 -28.61
C ARG A 119 21.43 -28.52 -29.44
N ALA A 120 20.67 -28.96 -30.44
CA ALA A 120 19.85 -28.06 -31.25
C ALA A 120 18.73 -27.40 -30.45
N ILE A 121 18.08 -28.15 -29.53
CA ILE A 121 17.04 -27.62 -28.64
C ILE A 121 17.64 -26.63 -27.63
N ASP A 122 18.80 -26.95 -27.05
CA ASP A 122 19.46 -26.11 -26.04
C ASP A 122 20.00 -24.80 -26.61
N HIS A 123 20.36 -24.77 -27.90
CA HIS A 123 20.80 -23.56 -28.59
C HIS A 123 19.67 -22.68 -29.14
N MET A 124 18.40 -23.07 -28.97
CA MET A 124 17.27 -22.26 -29.41
C MET A 124 17.10 -21.04 -28.48
N PRO A 125 17.21 -19.81 -29.00
CA PRO A 125 17.08 -18.62 -28.18
C PRO A 125 15.65 -18.47 -27.66
N GLU A 126 15.51 -17.87 -26.48
CA GLU A 126 14.27 -17.90 -25.71
C GLU A 126 13.13 -17.14 -26.40
N ASP A 127 13.45 -16.09 -27.16
CA ASP A 127 12.54 -15.34 -28.02
C ASP A 127 11.97 -16.18 -29.16
N GLU A 128 12.79 -16.99 -29.83
CA GLU A 128 12.35 -17.90 -30.88
C GLU A 128 11.47 -19.03 -30.32
N ARG A 129 11.85 -19.57 -29.15
CA ARG A 129 11.03 -20.54 -28.42
C ARG A 129 9.67 -19.95 -28.07
N LEU A 130 9.64 -18.73 -27.54
CA LEU A 130 8.41 -18.02 -27.21
C LEU A 130 7.61 -17.64 -28.47
N ALA A 131 8.26 -17.33 -29.60
CA ALA A 131 7.58 -17.05 -30.85
C ALA A 131 6.89 -18.30 -31.43
N ILE A 132 7.52 -19.48 -31.35
CA ILE A 132 6.90 -20.76 -31.72
C ILE A 132 5.72 -21.05 -30.80
N VAL A 133 5.90 -20.88 -29.49
CA VAL A 133 4.80 -21.05 -28.51
C VAL A 133 3.70 -20.00 -28.72
N ASN A 134 3.97 -18.78 -29.13
CA ASN A 134 2.87 -17.84 -29.36
C ASN A 134 2.19 -18.11 -30.71
N ARG A 135 2.93 -18.43 -31.77
CA ARG A 135 2.37 -18.67 -33.10
C ARG A 135 1.39 -19.83 -33.14
N TYR A 136 1.65 -20.89 -32.38
CA TYR A 136 0.80 -22.08 -32.35
C TYR A 136 -0.19 -22.10 -31.18
N PHE A 137 -0.12 -21.12 -30.26
CA PHE A 137 -0.91 -21.12 -29.02
C PHE A 137 -1.63 -19.78 -28.72
N ALA A 138 -1.60 -18.81 -29.65
CA ALA A 138 -2.23 -17.47 -29.50
C ALA A 138 -3.77 -17.44 -29.65
N ALA A 139 -4.47 -18.57 -29.64
CA ALA A 139 -5.93 -18.58 -29.86
C ALA A 139 -6.79 -18.67 -28.59
N GLY A 140 -6.29 -19.14 -27.44
CA GLY A 140 -7.24 -19.36 -26.32
C GLY A 140 -6.69 -19.61 -24.93
N TYR A 141 -5.39 -19.42 -24.67
CA TYR A 141 -4.87 -19.48 -23.30
C TYR A 141 -4.62 -18.08 -22.71
N PRO A 142 -5.58 -17.49 -21.97
CA PRO A 142 -5.25 -16.44 -21.04
C PRO A 142 -4.40 -17.09 -19.93
N LEU A 143 -3.08 -17.00 -20.08
CA LEU A 143 -2.14 -17.02 -18.94
C LEU A 143 -2.39 -15.85 -17.98
N GLU A 144 -3.37 -14.99 -18.28
CA GLU A 144 -3.87 -13.96 -17.38
C GLU A 144 -4.79 -14.57 -16.32
N PRO A 145 -4.46 -14.46 -15.03
CA PRO A 145 -5.35 -14.92 -13.97
C PRO A 145 -6.69 -14.19 -14.11
N SER A 146 -7.80 -14.95 -14.11
CA SER A 146 -9.16 -14.37 -14.16
C SER A 146 -9.28 -13.24 -13.14
N TRP A 147 -9.78 -12.07 -13.56
CA TRP A 147 -9.89 -10.89 -12.70
C TRP A 147 -10.60 -11.17 -11.37
N GLN A 148 -11.51 -12.15 -11.33
CA GLN A 148 -12.16 -12.60 -10.09
C GLN A 148 -11.18 -13.30 -9.12
N GLN A 149 -10.22 -14.08 -9.62
CA GLN A 149 -9.18 -14.72 -8.81
C GLN A 149 -8.16 -13.70 -8.30
N ILE A 150 -7.77 -12.74 -9.14
CA ILE A 150 -6.90 -11.63 -8.73
C ILE A 150 -7.59 -10.84 -7.62
N LEU A 151 -8.84 -10.42 -7.81
CA LEU A 151 -9.59 -9.66 -6.81
C LEU A 151 -9.67 -10.39 -5.47
N LYS A 152 -10.01 -11.69 -5.45
CA LYS A 152 -10.05 -12.47 -4.21
C LYS A 152 -8.69 -12.52 -3.51
N ARG A 153 -7.59 -12.56 -4.26
CA ARG A 153 -6.24 -12.62 -3.71
C ARG A 153 -5.77 -11.28 -3.15
N ILE A 154 -6.12 -10.16 -3.81
CA ILE A 154 -5.71 -8.81 -3.38
C ILE A 154 -6.69 -8.15 -2.41
N ALA A 155 -7.95 -8.60 -2.36
CA ALA A 155 -8.99 -8.07 -1.47
C ALA A 155 -8.55 -7.92 -0.01
N PRO A 156 -7.93 -8.92 0.67
CA PRO A 156 -7.52 -8.74 2.06
C PRO A 156 -6.47 -7.64 2.23
N TYR A 157 -5.57 -7.46 1.26
CA TYR A 157 -4.57 -6.40 1.29
C TYR A 157 -5.20 -5.02 1.07
N LEU A 158 -6.16 -4.90 0.13
CA LEU A 158 -6.90 -3.66 -0.07
C LEU A 158 -7.69 -3.25 1.18
N VAL A 159 -8.35 -4.22 1.84
CA VAL A 159 -9.05 -3.98 3.11
C VAL A 159 -8.07 -3.51 4.19
N ALA A 160 -6.90 -4.14 4.31
CA ALA A 160 -5.87 -3.72 5.26
C ALA A 160 -5.37 -2.29 5.00
N VAL A 161 -5.15 -1.92 3.73
CA VAL A 161 -4.75 -0.56 3.35
C VAL A 161 -5.85 0.45 3.66
N VAL A 162 -7.12 0.15 3.36
CA VAL A 162 -8.25 1.04 3.68
C VAL A 162 -8.39 1.24 5.19
N VAL A 163 -8.25 0.17 5.99
CA VAL A 163 -8.27 0.26 7.45
C VAL A 163 -7.09 1.08 7.96
N PHE A 164 -5.89 0.85 7.45
CA PHE A 164 -4.69 1.59 7.83
C PHE A 164 -4.83 3.09 7.53
N VAL A 165 -5.28 3.44 6.32
CA VAL A 165 -5.56 4.83 5.93
C VAL A 165 -6.66 5.43 6.81
N GLY A 166 -7.71 4.67 7.12
CA GLY A 166 -8.78 5.09 8.02
C GLY A 166 -8.28 5.42 9.43
N VAL A 167 -7.37 4.60 9.98
CA VAL A 167 -6.72 4.84 11.28
C VAL A 167 -5.86 6.11 11.23
N LEU A 168 -5.05 6.27 10.17
CA LEU A 168 -4.22 7.46 10.00
C LEU A 168 -5.07 8.74 9.88
N LEU A 169 -6.16 8.70 9.11
CA LEU A 169 -7.08 9.84 8.98
C LEU A 169 -7.77 10.16 10.30
N ARG A 170 -8.19 9.14 11.06
CA ARG A 170 -8.76 9.31 12.39
C ARG A 170 -7.76 9.94 13.35
N TRP A 171 -6.50 9.50 13.32
CA TRP A 171 -5.41 10.07 14.12
C TRP A 171 -5.13 11.54 13.74
N GLN A 172 -5.04 11.84 12.44
CA GLN A 172 -4.87 13.19 11.91
C GLN A 172 -6.02 14.12 12.31
N TYR A 173 -7.26 13.63 12.27
CA TYR A 173 -8.43 14.40 12.67
C TYR A 173 -8.40 14.74 14.17
N GLN A 174 -8.08 13.76 15.02
CA GLN A 174 -7.94 13.96 16.47
C GLN A 174 -6.85 14.99 16.80
N LEU A 175 -5.66 14.84 16.20
CA LEU A 175 -4.54 15.78 16.37
C LEU A 175 -4.92 17.21 16.00
N ARG A 176 -5.58 17.40 14.84
CA ARG A 176 -6.00 18.72 14.40
C ARG A 176 -7.02 19.35 15.34
N ARG A 177 -7.94 18.54 15.88
CA ARG A 177 -8.96 18.99 16.82
C ARG A 177 -8.34 19.45 18.15
N GLU A 178 -7.37 18.69 18.67
CA GLU A 178 -6.60 19.09 19.86
C GLU A 178 -5.78 20.36 19.61
N ALA A 179 -5.11 20.45 18.46
CA ALA A 179 -4.29 21.61 18.12
C ALA A 179 -5.12 22.89 18.03
N SER A 180 -6.31 22.83 17.42
CA SER A 180 -7.22 23.98 17.32
C SER A 180 -7.78 24.38 18.69
N ALA A 181 -8.16 23.42 19.53
CA ALA A 181 -8.62 23.70 20.90
C ALA A 181 -7.52 24.37 21.74
N ARG A 182 -6.28 23.89 21.65
CA ARG A 182 -5.11 24.48 22.31
C ARG A 182 -4.84 25.92 21.84
N ARG A 183 -4.90 26.15 20.51
CA ARG A 183 -4.70 27.49 19.93
C ARG A 183 -5.74 28.50 20.43
N LEU A 184 -7.01 28.09 20.50
CA LEU A 184 -8.07 28.97 21.02
C LEU A 184 -7.86 29.32 22.50
N ALA A 185 -7.42 28.34 23.31
CA ALA A 185 -7.09 28.58 24.71
C ALA A 185 -5.89 29.53 24.87
N GLN A 186 -4.85 29.35 24.05
CA GLN A 186 -3.68 30.25 24.03
C GLN A 186 -4.07 31.69 23.63
N GLN A 187 -4.93 31.85 22.62
CA GLN A 187 -5.42 33.17 22.20
C GLN A 187 -6.23 33.85 23.31
N ARG A 188 -7.10 33.12 24.03
CA ARG A 188 -7.85 33.68 25.18
C ARG A 188 -6.91 34.15 26.28
N LEU A 189 -5.88 33.36 26.59
CA LEU A 189 -4.89 33.73 27.60
C LEU A 189 -4.09 34.97 27.17
N GLN A 190 -3.64 35.02 25.90
CA GLN A 190 -2.92 36.18 25.39
C GLN A 190 -3.81 37.43 25.34
N ALA A 191 -5.08 37.30 24.96
CA ALA A 191 -6.03 38.41 24.97
C ALA A 191 -6.26 38.95 26.38
N GLN A 192 -6.34 38.08 27.40
CA GLN A 192 -6.43 38.49 28.80
C GLN A 192 -5.18 39.25 29.25
N LEU A 193 -3.98 38.75 28.93
CA LEU A 193 -2.72 39.42 29.28
C LEU A 193 -2.56 40.76 28.57
N ALA A 194 -2.91 40.83 27.29
CA ALA A 194 -2.89 42.06 26.51
C ALA A 194 -3.90 43.07 27.06
N PHE A 195 -5.13 42.64 27.34
CA PHE A 195 -6.16 43.48 27.93
C PHE A 195 -5.77 43.99 29.32
N GLN A 196 -5.22 43.13 30.18
CA GLN A 196 -4.69 43.55 31.48
C GLN A 196 -3.59 44.61 31.32
N ARG A 197 -2.63 44.39 30.42
CA ARG A 197 -1.57 45.39 30.16
C ARG A 197 -2.12 46.71 29.61
N THR A 198 -3.04 46.66 28.64
CA THR A 198 -3.66 47.88 28.10
C THR A 198 -4.52 48.61 29.13
N LEU A 199 -5.25 47.89 29.98
CA LEU A 199 -5.96 48.51 31.10
C LEU A 199 -4.99 49.17 32.08
N MET A 200 -3.87 48.51 32.39
CA MET A 200 -2.83 49.12 33.22
C MET A 200 -2.26 50.37 32.54
N ASP A 201 -1.86 50.30 31.27
CA ASP A 201 -1.24 51.41 30.52
C ASP A 201 -2.19 52.59 30.25
N ALA A 202 -3.50 52.35 30.08
CA ALA A 202 -4.48 53.38 29.80
C ALA A 202 -5.04 54.08 31.03
N LEU A 203 -4.74 53.61 32.25
CA LEU A 203 -5.16 54.30 33.47
C LEU A 203 -4.38 55.63 33.58
N PRO A 204 -5.05 56.80 33.52
CA PRO A 204 -4.43 58.11 33.67
C PRO A 204 -4.07 58.40 35.14
N ILE A 205 -3.83 57.34 35.92
CA ILE A 205 -3.45 57.40 37.32
C ILE A 205 -2.00 56.88 37.37
N PRO A 206 -1.05 57.68 37.89
CA PRO A 206 0.31 57.21 38.10
C PRO A 206 0.32 56.09 39.14
N ILE A 207 0.39 54.83 38.68
CA ILE A 207 0.47 53.64 39.53
C ILE A 207 1.93 53.18 39.61
N ALA A 208 2.41 53.07 40.85
CA ALA A 208 3.70 52.50 41.17
C ALA A 208 3.52 51.44 42.25
N VAL A 209 3.85 50.20 41.93
CA VAL A 209 3.84 49.06 42.85
C VAL A 209 5.20 49.00 43.54
N LYS A 210 5.20 48.98 44.88
CA LYS A 210 6.41 48.85 45.70
C LYS A 210 6.43 47.50 46.43
N ASP A 211 7.61 46.95 46.67
CA ASP A 211 7.77 45.74 47.49
C ASP A 211 7.55 46.05 48.99
N GLY A 212 7.53 45.01 49.82
CA GLY A 212 7.36 45.17 51.28
C GLY A 212 8.47 45.94 52.01
N LYS A 213 9.56 46.29 51.31
CA LYS A 213 10.68 47.11 51.80
C LYS A 213 10.69 48.51 51.18
N GLY A 214 9.74 48.83 50.30
CA GLY A 214 9.56 50.15 49.69
C GLY A 214 10.23 50.34 48.33
N TYR A 215 10.84 49.33 47.72
CA TYR A 215 11.46 49.41 46.39
C TYR A 215 10.42 49.34 45.27
N TYR A 216 10.57 50.12 44.20
CA TYR A 216 9.65 50.03 43.05
C TYR A 216 9.81 48.69 42.30
N VAL A 217 8.69 47.99 42.11
CA VAL A 217 8.61 46.70 41.38
C VAL A 217 8.03 46.91 39.98
N GLU A 218 7.02 47.79 39.87
CA GLU A 218 6.37 48.09 38.60
C GLU A 218 5.89 49.53 38.59
N VAL A 219 6.08 50.23 37.48
CA VAL A 219 5.67 51.62 37.29
C VAL A 219 4.99 51.75 35.93
N ASN A 220 3.77 52.31 35.92
CA ASN A 220 3.02 52.52 34.69
C ASN A 220 3.61 53.68 33.87
N ALA A 221 3.36 53.70 32.55
CA ALA A 221 3.82 54.73 31.63
C ALA A 221 3.43 56.16 32.07
N VAL A 222 2.25 56.33 32.68
CA VAL A 222 1.80 57.62 33.23
C VAL A 222 2.64 58.05 34.45
N TYR A 223 3.10 57.12 35.28
CA TYR A 223 4.02 57.40 36.40
C TYR A 223 5.41 57.81 35.87
N GLN A 224 5.89 57.13 34.83
CA GLN A 224 7.15 57.50 34.14
C GLN A 224 7.08 58.89 33.52
N ALA A 225 5.95 59.22 32.88
CA ALA A 225 5.74 60.53 32.25
C ALA A 225 5.70 61.69 33.27
N ILE A 226 5.12 61.47 34.46
CA ILE A 226 5.07 62.49 35.53
C ILE A 226 6.41 62.59 36.27
N ALA A 227 7.05 61.47 36.56
CA ALA A 227 8.33 61.44 37.27
C ALA A 227 9.52 61.83 36.37
N GLY A 228 9.34 61.89 35.05
CA GLY A 228 10.41 62.22 34.10
C GLY A 228 11.55 61.18 34.05
N MET A 229 11.31 59.96 34.53
CA MET A 229 12.30 58.88 34.59
C MET A 229 11.80 57.65 33.82
N THR A 230 12.72 56.86 33.27
CA THR A 230 12.33 55.61 32.58
C THR A 230 12.12 54.48 33.57
N ARG A 231 11.32 53.48 33.18
CA ARG A 231 11.05 52.28 33.98
C ARG A 231 12.33 51.62 34.49
N GLU A 232 13.38 51.54 33.67
CA GLU A 232 14.64 50.87 34.00
C GLU A 232 15.40 51.59 35.12
N GLN A 233 15.22 52.91 35.27
CA GLN A 233 15.89 53.72 36.30
C GLN A 233 15.17 53.66 37.65
N MET A 234 13.88 53.33 37.64
CA MET A 234 13.05 53.32 38.86
C MET A 234 12.95 51.94 39.51
N ILE A 235 12.91 50.86 38.72
CA ILE A 235 12.77 49.50 39.26
C ILE A 235 13.96 49.15 40.17
N GLY A 236 13.66 48.77 41.42
CA GLY A 236 14.66 48.43 42.43
C GLY A 236 15.26 49.61 43.19
N ALA A 237 14.80 50.85 42.94
CA ALA A 237 15.23 52.04 43.68
C ALA A 237 14.28 52.38 44.84
N LEU A 238 14.80 52.99 45.91
CA LEU A 238 14.01 53.54 47.00
C LEU A 238 13.53 54.97 46.65
N PRO A 239 12.32 55.39 47.05
CA PRO A 239 11.80 56.73 46.75
C PRO A 239 12.71 57.87 47.26
N SER A 240 13.35 57.68 48.42
CA SER A 240 14.29 58.66 49.00
C SER A 240 15.57 58.83 48.18
N ASP A 241 15.98 57.79 47.46
CA ASP A 241 17.21 57.82 46.67
C ASP A 241 16.97 58.53 45.33
N LEU A 242 15.78 58.36 44.75
CA LEU A 242 15.35 59.09 43.56
C LEU A 242 15.15 60.59 43.84
N GLN A 243 14.61 60.94 45.02
CA GLN A 243 14.42 62.33 45.42
C GLN A 243 15.75 63.07 45.65
N ARG A 244 16.77 62.37 46.18
CA ARG A 244 18.15 62.91 46.25
C ARG A 244 18.74 63.14 44.86
N LEU A 245 18.58 62.19 43.93
CA LEU A 245 19.08 62.29 42.57
C LEU A 245 18.43 63.45 41.78
N GLU A 246 17.14 63.70 41.97
CA GLU A 246 16.47 64.89 41.40
C GLU A 246 17.00 66.19 42.00
N SER A 247 17.08 66.28 43.33
CA SER A 247 17.59 67.50 43.99
C SER A 247 19.05 67.81 43.62
N ALA A 248 19.88 66.78 43.44
CA ALA A 248 21.25 66.93 42.96
C ALA A 248 21.32 67.44 41.51
N ARG A 249 20.49 66.90 40.61
CA ARG A 249 20.42 67.35 39.21
C ARG A 249 19.89 68.78 39.06
N VAL A 250 18.91 69.17 39.87
CA VAL A 250 18.36 70.54 39.85
C VAL A 250 19.40 71.53 40.38
N SER A 251 20.18 71.16 41.40
CA SER A 251 21.30 71.97 41.91
C SER A 251 22.41 72.15 40.87
N GLU A 252 22.86 71.07 40.22
CA GLU A 252 23.87 71.13 39.15
C GLU A 252 23.39 71.98 37.95
N ALA A 253 22.11 71.87 37.57
CA ALA A 253 21.55 72.64 36.47
C ALA A 253 21.43 74.15 36.80
N LEU A 254 21.11 74.49 38.05
CA LEU A 254 21.07 75.88 38.53
C LEU A 254 22.48 76.49 38.63
N GLU A 255 23.47 75.73 39.09
CA GLU A 255 24.87 76.17 39.13
C GLU A 255 25.45 76.36 37.72
N ALA A 256 25.18 75.43 36.79
CA ALA A 256 25.58 75.55 35.39
C ALA A 256 24.88 76.72 34.67
N GLY A 257 23.63 77.02 35.03
CA GLY A 257 22.90 78.19 34.53
C GLY A 257 23.43 79.51 35.09
N SER A 258 23.79 79.54 36.38
CA SER A 258 24.36 80.73 37.03
C SER A 258 25.77 81.06 36.53
N GLN A 259 26.59 80.06 36.20
CA GLN A 259 27.92 80.30 35.63
C GLN A 259 27.86 80.88 34.22
N ARG A 260 26.91 80.43 33.39
CA ARG A 260 26.71 81.00 32.04
C ARG A 260 26.19 82.43 32.03
N ALA A 261 25.53 82.88 33.09
CA ALA A 261 24.99 84.24 33.17
C ALA A 261 26.03 85.29 33.61
N LEU A 262 27.20 84.87 34.10
CA LEU A 262 28.29 85.76 34.53
C LEU A 262 29.37 85.99 33.45
N GLU A 263 29.29 85.28 32.32
CA GLU A 263 30.22 85.40 31.18
C GLU A 263 29.66 86.18 29.97
N THR A 264 28.47 86.80 30.09
CA THR A 264 27.88 87.72 29.09
C THR A 264 27.71 89.12 29.63
#